data_AF-A0AAW7PUI8-F1
#
_entry.id   AF-A0AAW7PUI8-F1
#
_cell.length_a   1.000
_cell.length_b   1.000
_cell.length_c   1.000
_cell.angle_alpha   90.00
_cell.angle_beta   90.00
_cell.angle_gamma   90.00
#
_symmetry.space_group_name_H-M   'P 1'
#
loop_
_entity.id
_entity.type
_entity.pdbx_description
1 polymer ?
#
loop_
_entity_poly.entity_id
_entity_poly.type
_entity_poly.pdbx_seq_one_letter_code
_entity_poly.pdbx_strand_id
1 'polypeptide(L)'
;MCCFKDDNLEEFDDDFYDEEFEEKPSKTKKPKTSSFDTLKKYFDIVEVEEHEIYDLFICKNKIKDKVSFIQYEAWLCTKIRKDKKEGFAEDVLKYIDKLINFDKTDSTQLSLFIENEIQKENRKVSSKDLSFWDCINDYYLFDLDDYLKDVPKDNEEMMAFVKECITLYFENPEKEYDSFDFEYDEYLTSEPISDREMLSRLYTKLRMYFGLSTYVEDRYTDYFDGFSLITNKGETKKRFYSSYYGARLKVTLYDEKSKFYDLYDKEFCSWLREKLNVPYREPLTDNEVIKDSLLDFSKRFIKDEKEFYSFINDAKDAADFRKNIVSYIKKLGNYTGHMGGGSAPLDDCYSISYGYDLNHLNLEISQLNEYRKQLDREIDLKSSREDYTYIFKVKGVEVFEKMYKYLSGNLYDSYTKLDLFKSTLNNVDETGYSDEQLNCFMNGSLF
;
A
#
# COMPACT_ATOMS: atom_id res chain seq x y z
N MET A 1 -10.33 62.77 -15.42
CA MET A 1 -9.48 62.87 -16.63
C MET A 1 -8.79 61.52 -16.77
N CYS A 2 -9.21 60.74 -17.79
CA CYS A 2 -8.69 59.45 -18.28
C CYS A 2 -8.64 58.25 -17.28
N CYS A 3 -9.61 57.31 -17.26
CA CYS A 3 -9.90 56.19 -18.20
C CYS A 3 -9.25 54.87 -17.69
N PHE A 4 -9.86 53.68 -17.49
CA PHE A 4 -11.11 52.99 -17.91
C PHE A 4 -11.57 52.04 -16.74
N LYS A 5 -12.85 51.93 -16.35
CA LYS A 5 -13.97 51.04 -16.83
C LYS A 5 -13.62 49.54 -16.84
N ASP A 6 -14.45 48.55 -16.48
CA ASP A 6 -15.77 48.35 -15.84
C ASP A 6 -15.73 46.82 -15.52
N ASP A 7 -16.05 46.37 -14.31
CA ASP A 7 -17.34 45.79 -13.87
C ASP A 7 -17.89 44.57 -14.65
N ASN A 8 -18.06 43.49 -13.88
CA ASN A 8 -19.21 42.57 -13.79
C ASN A 8 -19.48 41.45 -14.82
N LEU A 9 -19.80 40.30 -14.20
CA LEU A 9 -20.72 39.21 -14.59
C LEU A 9 -20.24 38.38 -15.81
N GLU A 10 -20.38 37.06 -15.85
CA GLU A 10 -21.61 36.29 -15.73
C GLU A 10 -21.29 34.78 -15.68
N GLU A 11 -22.25 34.00 -15.21
CA GLU A 11 -22.34 32.53 -15.36
C GLU A 11 -22.05 32.10 -16.80
N PHE A 12 -21.43 30.93 -16.99
CA PHE A 12 -21.54 30.21 -18.25
C PHE A 12 -21.90 28.75 -18.00
N ASP A 13 -23.12 28.46 -18.43
CA ASP A 13 -23.77 27.17 -18.57
C ASP A 13 -22.99 26.20 -19.46
N ASP A 14 -23.27 24.92 -19.22
CA ASP A 14 -23.17 23.84 -20.17
C ASP A 14 -23.78 24.26 -21.52
N ASP A 15 -23.00 24.22 -22.61
CA ASP A 15 -23.58 23.94 -23.91
C ASP A 15 -22.59 23.23 -24.84
N PHE A 16 -23.06 22.08 -25.25
CA PHE A 16 -22.61 21.17 -26.29
C PHE A 16 -22.66 21.88 -27.65
N TYR A 17 -21.53 22.04 -28.35
CA TYR A 17 -21.52 22.18 -29.82
C TYR A 17 -20.27 21.54 -30.43
N ASP A 18 -20.54 20.58 -31.30
CA ASP A 18 -19.63 20.01 -32.29
C ASP A 18 -19.13 21.11 -33.24
N GLU A 19 -17.82 21.32 -33.29
CA GLU A 19 -17.17 21.91 -34.47
C GLU A 19 -16.22 20.89 -35.09
N GLU A 20 -16.61 20.43 -36.28
CA GLU A 20 -15.81 19.68 -37.23
C GLU A 20 -14.45 20.36 -37.43
N PHE A 21 -13.40 19.80 -36.82
CA PHE A 21 -12.05 20.11 -37.25
C PHE A 21 -11.81 19.40 -38.58
N GLU A 22 -11.91 20.15 -39.68
CA GLU A 22 -11.45 19.74 -41.00
C GLU A 22 -9.97 19.28 -40.92
N GLU A 23 -9.76 17.97 -40.88
CA GLU A 23 -8.45 17.36 -41.10
C GLU A 23 -8.00 17.67 -42.53
N LYS A 24 -7.01 18.56 -42.67
CA LYS A 24 -6.21 18.64 -43.89
C LYS A 24 -5.61 17.25 -44.18
N PRO A 25 -5.66 16.75 -45.43
CA PRO A 25 -5.28 15.38 -45.74
C PRO A 25 -3.79 15.17 -45.44
N SER A 26 -3.51 14.46 -44.34
CA SER A 26 -2.19 13.97 -44.06
C SER A 26 -1.86 12.88 -45.08
N LYS A 27 -0.68 13.00 -45.70
CA LYS A 27 -0.17 12.02 -46.66
C LYS A 27 -0.26 10.63 -46.04
N THR A 28 -1.06 9.76 -46.65
CA THR A 28 -1.19 8.33 -46.33
C THR A 28 0.18 7.71 -46.10
N LYS A 29 0.56 7.53 -44.83
CA LYS A 29 1.68 6.67 -44.45
C LYS A 29 1.29 5.24 -44.81
N LYS A 30 2.15 4.55 -45.56
CA LYS A 30 2.03 3.10 -45.76
C LYS A 30 1.86 2.42 -44.39
N PRO A 31 1.04 1.36 -44.28
CA PRO A 31 0.90 0.61 -43.04
C PRO A 31 2.31 0.12 -42.62
N LYS A 32 2.75 0.53 -41.42
CA LYS A 32 4.01 0.08 -40.85
C LYS A 32 3.83 -1.40 -40.55
N THR A 33 4.53 -2.26 -41.28
CA THR A 33 4.52 -3.71 -41.02
C THR A 33 5.01 -3.93 -39.59
N SER A 34 4.31 -4.75 -38.82
CA SER A 34 4.73 -5.09 -37.46
C SER A 34 6.15 -5.67 -37.47
N SER A 35 6.93 -5.30 -36.47
CA SER A 35 8.27 -5.82 -36.21
C SER A 35 8.22 -7.33 -35.96
N PHE A 36 7.18 -7.80 -35.29
CA PHE A 36 6.91 -9.24 -35.12
C PHE A 36 6.78 -9.97 -36.46
N ASP A 37 5.99 -9.42 -37.40
CA ASP A 37 5.84 -10.00 -38.74
C ASP A 37 7.12 -9.88 -39.58
N THR A 38 7.93 -8.86 -39.33
CA THR A 38 9.20 -8.67 -40.05
C THR A 38 10.22 -9.74 -39.68
N LEU A 39 10.19 -10.28 -38.45
CA LEU A 39 11.03 -11.40 -38.03
C LEU A 39 10.76 -12.70 -38.82
N LYS A 40 9.57 -12.88 -39.38
CA LYS A 40 9.23 -14.04 -40.24
C LYS A 40 10.01 -14.06 -41.56
N LYS A 41 10.76 -13.01 -41.89
CA LYS A 41 11.73 -13.00 -42.99
C LYS A 41 13.04 -13.70 -42.64
N TYR A 42 13.33 -13.85 -41.34
CA TYR A 42 14.56 -14.43 -40.82
C TYR A 42 14.34 -15.82 -40.21
N PHE A 43 13.12 -16.14 -39.78
CA PHE A 43 12.77 -17.43 -39.19
C PHE A 43 11.54 -18.05 -39.83
N ASP A 44 11.52 -19.38 -39.96
CA ASP A 44 10.37 -20.12 -40.50
C ASP A 44 9.14 -20.02 -39.60
N ILE A 45 9.34 -19.97 -38.29
CA ILE A 45 8.29 -19.79 -37.28
C ILE A 45 8.71 -18.70 -36.30
N VAL A 46 7.83 -17.73 -36.13
CA VAL A 46 7.86 -16.72 -35.07
C VAL A 46 6.50 -16.74 -34.40
N GLU A 47 6.45 -17.17 -33.13
CA GLU A 47 5.22 -17.34 -32.37
C GLU A 47 5.38 -16.85 -30.93
N VAL A 48 4.24 -16.60 -30.29
CA VAL A 48 4.15 -16.25 -28.88
C VAL A 48 3.17 -17.22 -28.24
N GLU A 49 3.60 -17.96 -27.23
CA GLU A 49 2.72 -18.78 -26.41
C GLU A 49 2.32 -17.95 -25.17
N GLU A 50 1.03 -17.74 -24.97
CA GLU A 50 0.53 -16.97 -23.83
C GLU A 50 0.53 -17.86 -22.57
N HIS A 51 1.22 -17.41 -21.52
CA HIS A 51 1.15 -18.02 -20.19
C HIS A 51 0.41 -17.10 -19.22
N GLU A 52 0.18 -17.57 -17.99
CA GLU A 52 -0.62 -16.82 -17.02
C GLU A 52 0.01 -15.46 -16.66
N ILE A 53 1.34 -15.40 -16.56
CA ILE A 53 2.09 -14.24 -16.05
C ILE A 53 3.20 -13.77 -17.01
N TYR A 54 3.41 -14.45 -18.14
CA TYR A 54 4.36 -14.06 -19.18
C TYR A 54 3.90 -14.57 -20.53
N ASP A 55 4.58 -14.14 -21.58
CA ASP A 55 4.45 -14.65 -22.93
C ASP A 55 5.78 -15.32 -23.32
N LEU A 56 5.74 -16.52 -23.91
CA LEU A 56 6.93 -17.21 -24.38
C LEU A 56 7.17 -16.87 -25.84
N PHE A 57 8.22 -16.09 -26.12
CA PHE A 57 8.57 -15.66 -27.47
C PHE A 57 9.51 -16.66 -28.13
N ILE A 58 9.12 -17.19 -29.30
CA ILE A 58 9.81 -18.29 -29.97
C ILE A 58 10.14 -17.92 -31.41
N CYS A 59 11.41 -18.03 -31.80
CA CYS A 59 11.89 -18.04 -33.17
C CYS A 59 12.56 -19.38 -33.48
N LYS A 60 12.09 -20.10 -34.49
CA LYS A 60 12.67 -21.40 -34.89
C LYS A 60 12.65 -21.63 -36.40
N ASN A 61 13.64 -22.38 -36.88
CA ASN A 61 13.79 -22.79 -38.28
C ASN A 61 13.55 -24.30 -38.44
N LYS A 62 13.08 -24.73 -39.60
CA LYS A 62 12.89 -26.14 -39.96
C LYS A 62 14.21 -26.70 -40.48
N ILE A 63 14.72 -27.75 -39.84
CA ILE A 63 16.00 -28.38 -40.22
C ILE A 63 15.78 -29.46 -41.28
N LYS A 64 14.86 -30.39 -41.03
CA LYS A 64 14.55 -31.52 -41.93
C LYS A 64 13.09 -31.94 -41.81
N ASP A 65 12.52 -32.27 -42.96
CA ASP A 65 11.23 -32.94 -43.08
C ASP A 65 11.50 -34.45 -43.21
N LYS A 66 11.35 -35.21 -42.12
CA LYS A 66 11.32 -36.69 -42.21
C LYS A 66 9.85 -37.10 -42.33
N VAL A 67 9.59 -38.18 -43.06
CA VAL A 67 8.26 -38.74 -43.38
C VAL A 67 7.33 -38.90 -42.16
N SER A 68 7.86 -38.87 -40.93
CA SER A 68 7.11 -39.01 -39.68
C SER A 68 7.23 -37.85 -38.66
N PHE A 69 8.10 -36.86 -38.84
CA PHE A 69 8.19 -35.66 -37.97
C PHE A 69 9.06 -34.55 -38.58
N ILE A 70 8.72 -33.29 -38.27
CA ILE A 70 9.50 -32.10 -38.60
C ILE A 70 10.46 -31.81 -37.44
N GLN A 71 11.75 -31.66 -37.73
CA GLN A 71 12.74 -31.23 -36.73
C GLN A 71 12.96 -29.72 -36.83
N TYR A 72 12.91 -29.04 -35.68
CA TYR A 72 13.12 -27.60 -35.58
C TYR A 72 14.43 -27.26 -34.88
N GLU A 73 15.06 -26.18 -35.32
CA GLU A 73 16.16 -25.49 -34.64
C GLU A 73 15.57 -24.27 -33.93
N ALA A 74 15.61 -24.24 -32.60
CA ALA A 74 15.20 -23.06 -31.86
C ALA A 74 16.36 -22.05 -31.84
N TRP A 75 16.14 -20.88 -32.46
CA TRP A 75 17.10 -19.78 -32.49
C TRP A 75 16.91 -18.84 -31.31
N LEU A 76 15.65 -18.64 -30.89
CA LEU A 76 15.29 -17.83 -29.73
C LEU A 76 14.09 -18.48 -29.04
N CYS A 77 14.15 -18.64 -27.72
CA CYS A 77 13.03 -19.08 -26.89
C CYS A 77 13.19 -18.41 -25.52
N THR A 78 12.42 -17.35 -25.25
CA THR A 78 12.59 -16.54 -24.03
C THR A 78 11.27 -16.01 -23.49
N LYS A 79 11.19 -15.89 -22.15
CA LYS A 79 10.05 -15.26 -21.47
C LYS A 79 10.07 -13.75 -21.72
N ILE A 80 8.94 -13.17 -22.08
CA ILE A 80 8.76 -11.71 -22.24
C ILE A 80 7.51 -11.25 -21.49
N ARG A 81 7.49 -9.97 -21.06
CA ARG A 81 6.32 -9.39 -20.41
C ARG A 81 5.11 -9.44 -21.33
N LYS A 82 3.92 -9.61 -20.74
CA LYS A 82 2.65 -9.50 -21.46
C LYS A 82 2.59 -8.18 -22.22
N ASP A 83 2.01 -8.25 -23.42
CA ASP A 83 1.82 -7.11 -24.31
C ASP A 83 3.13 -6.43 -24.78
N LYS A 84 4.31 -7.00 -24.50
CA LYS A 84 5.61 -6.48 -24.97
C LYS A 84 6.14 -7.12 -26.25
N LYS A 85 5.37 -8.01 -26.89
CA LYS A 85 5.80 -8.73 -28.11
C LYS A 85 6.36 -7.82 -29.21
N GLU A 86 5.77 -6.64 -29.41
CA GLU A 86 6.17 -5.74 -30.49
C GLU A 86 7.47 -5.00 -30.17
N GLY A 87 7.61 -4.49 -28.95
CA GLY A 87 8.85 -3.86 -28.48
C GLY A 87 10.00 -4.87 -28.43
N PHE A 88 9.71 -6.09 -27.97
CA PHE A 88 10.69 -7.17 -27.99
C PHE A 88 11.13 -7.53 -29.42
N ALA A 89 10.18 -7.62 -30.36
CA ALA A 89 10.51 -7.89 -31.76
C ALA A 89 11.34 -6.75 -32.40
N GLU A 90 11.09 -5.49 -32.04
CA GLU A 90 11.91 -4.35 -32.46
C GLU A 90 13.36 -4.49 -32.00
N ASP A 91 13.57 -4.89 -30.74
CA ASP A 91 14.91 -5.13 -30.18
C ASP A 91 15.62 -6.30 -30.86
N VAL A 92 14.92 -7.42 -31.08
CA VAL A 92 15.50 -8.58 -31.80
C VAL A 92 15.92 -8.18 -33.20
N LEU A 93 15.08 -7.43 -33.94
CA LEU A 93 15.43 -6.95 -35.29
C LEU A 93 16.64 -6.03 -35.30
N LYS A 94 16.76 -5.15 -34.30
CA LYS A 94 17.90 -4.23 -34.18
C LYS A 94 19.24 -4.97 -34.04
N TYR A 95 19.23 -6.15 -33.42
CA TYR A 95 20.41 -6.96 -33.17
C TYR A 95 20.38 -8.33 -33.88
N ILE A 96 19.58 -8.47 -34.94
CA ILE A 96 19.35 -9.74 -35.66
C ILE A 96 20.64 -10.35 -36.19
N ASP A 97 21.57 -9.51 -36.65
CA ASP A 97 22.87 -9.95 -37.15
C ASP A 97 23.71 -10.62 -36.06
N LYS A 98 23.57 -10.20 -34.80
CA LYS A 98 24.25 -10.83 -33.67
C LYS A 98 23.61 -12.17 -33.33
N LEU A 99 22.29 -12.28 -33.40
CA LEU A 99 21.56 -13.54 -33.18
C LEU A 99 21.93 -14.59 -34.23
N ILE A 100 21.92 -14.22 -35.51
CA ILE A 100 22.19 -15.14 -36.62
C ILE A 100 23.67 -15.55 -36.67
N ASN A 101 24.60 -14.65 -36.32
CA ASN A 101 26.03 -14.97 -36.34
C ASN A 101 26.56 -15.57 -35.03
N PHE A 102 25.71 -15.77 -34.02
CA PHE A 102 26.09 -16.36 -32.74
C PHE A 102 26.68 -17.77 -32.89
N ASP A 103 26.19 -18.53 -33.87
CA ASP A 103 26.50 -19.95 -34.11
C ASP A 103 27.88 -20.21 -34.73
N LYS A 104 28.70 -19.18 -34.96
CA LYS A 104 30.04 -19.33 -35.57
C LYS A 104 31.18 -19.50 -34.57
N THR A 105 30.92 -19.48 -33.25
CA THR A 105 31.99 -19.46 -32.24
C THR A 105 32.01 -20.59 -31.21
N ASP A 106 30.97 -21.40 -31.04
CA ASP A 106 31.05 -22.76 -30.46
C ASP A 106 29.62 -23.30 -30.25
N SER A 107 29.39 -24.53 -30.67
CA SER A 107 28.08 -25.19 -30.76
C SER A 107 27.47 -25.51 -29.39
N THR A 108 26.93 -24.50 -28.71
CA THR A 108 26.13 -24.70 -27.51
C THR A 108 24.83 -23.90 -27.64
N GLN A 109 23.72 -24.63 -27.65
CA GLN A 109 22.37 -24.12 -27.55
C GLN A 109 22.30 -23.02 -26.47
N LEU A 110 21.79 -21.84 -26.81
CA LEU A 110 21.57 -20.71 -25.88
C LEU A 110 20.47 -21.07 -24.88
N SER A 111 20.82 -21.88 -23.89
CA SER A 111 20.05 -22.10 -22.67
C SER A 111 20.57 -21.14 -21.60
N LEU A 112 19.68 -20.38 -20.97
CA LEU A 112 19.94 -19.35 -19.95
C LEU A 112 20.57 -19.85 -18.63
N PHE A 113 20.92 -21.13 -18.51
CA PHE A 113 21.28 -21.76 -17.22
C PHE A 113 22.78 -21.94 -16.96
N ILE A 114 23.67 -21.17 -17.61
CA ILE A 114 25.10 -21.21 -17.29
C ILE A 114 25.45 -20.06 -16.33
N GLU A 115 25.30 -20.34 -15.03
CA GLU A 115 25.85 -19.50 -13.95
C GLU A 115 27.39 -19.56 -13.98
N ASN A 116 28.04 -18.58 -14.61
CA ASN A 116 29.49 -18.42 -14.49
C ASN A 116 29.82 -17.36 -13.43
N GLU A 117 30.78 -17.66 -12.55
CA GLU A 117 31.35 -16.69 -11.60
C GLU A 117 32.06 -15.56 -12.37
N ILE A 118 31.51 -14.33 -12.32
CA ILE A 118 32.13 -13.16 -12.96
C ILE A 118 32.80 -12.28 -11.88
N GLN A 119 34.09 -11.96 -12.10
CA GLN A 119 34.85 -11.01 -11.28
C GLN A 119 34.58 -9.56 -11.73
N LYS A 120 34.59 -8.62 -10.78
CA LYS A 120 34.36 -7.18 -11.04
C LYS A 120 35.34 -6.62 -12.09
N GLU A 121 34.85 -6.16 -13.24
CA GLU A 121 35.61 -5.32 -14.16
C GLU A 121 34.75 -4.14 -14.67
N ASN A 122 35.07 -2.92 -14.23
CA ASN A 122 34.54 -1.70 -14.86
C ASN A 122 35.32 -1.45 -16.16
N ARG A 123 34.87 -2.01 -17.28
CA ARG A 123 35.42 -1.71 -18.61
C ARG A 123 34.33 -1.09 -19.49
N LYS A 124 34.69 -0.02 -20.23
CA LYS A 124 33.93 0.39 -21.41
C LYS A 124 34.05 -0.73 -22.44
N VAL A 125 32.95 -1.42 -22.72
CA VAL A 125 32.91 -2.48 -23.73
C VAL A 125 32.32 -1.89 -25.01
N SER A 126 33.00 -2.12 -26.13
CA SER A 126 32.51 -1.74 -27.45
C SER A 126 31.27 -2.58 -27.80
N SER A 127 30.29 -1.98 -28.45
CA SER A 127 29.07 -2.69 -28.92
C SER A 127 29.36 -3.88 -29.84
N LYS A 128 30.55 -3.93 -30.44
CA LYS A 128 31.00 -5.04 -31.29
C LYS A 128 31.38 -6.29 -30.48
N ASP A 129 31.83 -6.12 -29.25
CA ASP A 129 32.33 -7.21 -28.39
C ASP A 129 31.21 -7.80 -27.50
N LEU A 130 30.01 -7.21 -27.57
CA LEU A 130 28.82 -7.65 -26.87
C LEU A 130 28.10 -8.79 -27.60
N SER A 131 27.63 -9.78 -26.85
CA SER A 131 26.74 -10.83 -27.35
C SER A 131 25.36 -10.26 -27.74
N PHE A 132 24.52 -11.08 -28.38
CA PHE A 132 23.13 -10.72 -28.66
C PHE A 132 22.37 -10.34 -27.38
N TRP A 133 22.55 -11.13 -26.33
CA TRP A 133 21.94 -10.93 -25.02
C TRP A 133 22.45 -9.66 -24.34
N ASP A 134 23.69 -9.23 -24.58
CA ASP A 134 24.16 -7.97 -23.99
C ASP A 134 23.52 -6.72 -24.61
N CYS A 135 22.81 -6.87 -25.72
CA CYS A 135 22.23 -5.77 -26.48
C CYS A 135 20.72 -5.58 -26.26
N ILE A 136 20.00 -6.57 -25.74
CA ILE A 136 18.54 -6.50 -25.59
C ILE A 136 18.20 -6.14 -24.13
N ASN A 137 17.23 -5.24 -23.93
CA ASN A 137 16.86 -4.80 -22.58
C ASN A 137 15.59 -5.48 -22.06
N ASP A 138 14.75 -6.02 -22.96
CA ASP A 138 13.41 -6.51 -22.65
C ASP A 138 13.29 -8.06 -22.51
N TYR A 139 14.38 -8.84 -22.65
CA TYR A 139 14.32 -10.32 -22.52
C TYR A 139 14.42 -10.83 -21.09
N TYR A 140 14.67 -9.95 -20.11
CA TYR A 140 14.70 -10.34 -18.72
C TYR A 140 13.30 -10.25 -18.12
N LEU A 141 12.46 -11.23 -18.43
CA LEU A 141 11.66 -11.78 -17.36
C LEU A 141 12.52 -12.78 -16.61
N PHE A 142 13.04 -12.27 -15.49
CA PHE A 142 13.02 -12.98 -14.21
C PHE A 142 12.13 -14.21 -14.25
N ASP A 143 12.60 -15.34 -13.74
CA ASP A 143 11.71 -16.46 -13.53
C ASP A 143 10.72 -16.06 -12.40
N LEU A 144 9.63 -15.40 -12.80
CA LEU A 144 8.61 -14.91 -11.90
C LEU A 144 7.96 -16.10 -11.20
N ASP A 145 7.87 -17.25 -11.89
CA ASP A 145 7.45 -18.52 -11.29
C ASP A 145 8.39 -18.90 -10.14
N ASP A 146 9.70 -18.70 -10.29
CA ASP A 146 10.66 -18.94 -9.21
C ASP A 146 10.50 -18.02 -8.01
N TYR A 147 10.13 -16.75 -8.18
CA TYR A 147 9.97 -15.86 -7.03
C TYR A 147 8.58 -15.92 -6.39
N LEU A 148 7.55 -16.28 -7.16
CA LEU A 148 6.21 -16.52 -6.63
C LEU A 148 6.16 -17.76 -5.74
N LYS A 149 7.09 -18.71 -5.90
CA LYS A 149 7.22 -19.86 -4.99
C LYS A 149 7.57 -19.44 -3.56
N ASP A 150 8.22 -18.28 -3.39
CA ASP A 150 8.59 -17.73 -2.09
C ASP A 150 7.46 -16.91 -1.46
N VAL A 151 6.42 -16.57 -2.23
CA VAL A 151 5.26 -15.81 -1.75
C VAL A 151 4.20 -16.80 -1.25
N PRO A 152 3.76 -16.72 0.02
CA PRO A 152 2.74 -17.61 0.56
C PRO A 152 1.50 -17.75 -0.33
N LYS A 153 0.95 -18.94 -0.43
CA LYS A 153 -0.19 -19.22 -1.33
C LYS A 153 -1.52 -18.82 -0.71
N ASP A 154 -1.63 -18.94 0.59
CA ASP A 154 -2.86 -18.73 1.36
C ASP A 154 -2.58 -18.11 2.74
N ASN A 155 -3.63 -17.94 3.53
CA ASN A 155 -3.53 -17.39 4.88
C ASN A 155 -2.74 -18.30 5.82
N GLU A 156 -2.80 -19.63 5.66
CA GLU A 156 -2.11 -20.57 6.56
C GLU A 156 -0.60 -20.50 6.37
N GLU A 157 -0.12 -20.52 5.11
CA GLU A 157 1.29 -20.33 4.79
C GLU A 157 1.78 -18.95 5.24
N MET A 158 0.97 -17.89 5.09
CA MET A 158 1.34 -16.55 5.55
C MET A 158 1.41 -16.46 7.08
N MET A 159 0.47 -17.07 7.80
CA MET A 159 0.51 -17.14 9.27
C MET A 159 1.73 -17.91 9.77
N ALA A 160 2.10 -19.00 9.10
CA ALA A 160 3.31 -19.75 9.43
C ALA A 160 4.58 -18.90 9.23
N PHE A 161 4.66 -18.16 8.12
CA PHE A 161 5.77 -17.26 7.85
C PHE A 161 5.86 -16.11 8.87
N VAL A 162 4.73 -15.49 9.23
CA VAL A 162 4.70 -14.47 10.29
C VAL A 162 5.14 -15.04 11.65
N LYS A 163 4.71 -16.27 11.98
CA LYS A 163 5.16 -16.97 13.20
C LYS A 163 6.68 -17.12 13.23
N GLU A 164 7.27 -17.47 12.09
CA GLU A 164 8.72 -17.58 11.93
C GLU A 164 9.41 -16.23 12.13
N CYS A 165 8.98 -15.17 11.42
CA CYS A 165 9.57 -13.82 11.55
C CYS A 165 9.56 -13.32 13.00
N ILE A 166 8.41 -13.41 13.66
CA ILE A 166 8.26 -12.95 15.04
C ILE A 166 9.11 -13.79 16.01
N THR A 167 9.17 -15.11 15.81
CA THR A 167 10.04 -15.98 16.63
C THR A 167 11.51 -15.63 16.45
N LEU A 168 11.97 -15.49 15.21
CA LEU A 168 13.35 -15.12 14.87
C LEU A 168 13.75 -13.77 15.46
N TYR A 169 12.84 -12.80 15.47
CA TYR A 169 13.07 -11.50 16.10
C TYR A 169 13.29 -11.64 17.60
N PHE A 170 12.40 -12.34 18.33
CA PHE A 170 12.55 -12.48 19.78
C PHE A 170 13.72 -13.38 20.19
N GLU A 171 14.15 -14.30 19.34
CA GLU A 171 15.35 -15.10 19.57
C GLU A 171 16.64 -14.27 19.39
N ASN A 172 16.66 -13.33 18.42
CA ASN A 172 17.84 -12.51 18.10
C ASN A 172 17.43 -11.10 17.64
N PRO A 173 17.07 -10.18 18.55
CA PRO A 173 16.50 -8.88 18.19
C PRO A 173 17.49 -7.92 17.52
N GLU A 174 18.80 -8.11 17.76
CA GLU A 174 19.86 -7.30 17.15
C GLU A 174 20.25 -7.77 15.74
N LYS A 175 19.74 -8.94 15.31
CA LYS A 175 20.07 -9.50 14.01
C LYS A 175 19.20 -8.87 12.93
N GLU A 176 19.85 -8.33 11.91
CA GLU A 176 19.17 -7.93 10.68
C GLU A 176 18.80 -9.16 9.84
N TYR A 177 17.57 -9.17 9.33
CA TYR A 177 17.06 -10.21 8.45
C TYR A 177 16.75 -9.63 7.07
N ASP A 178 17.18 -10.31 6.01
CA ASP A 178 16.86 -9.89 4.63
C ASP A 178 15.37 -10.06 4.31
N SER A 179 14.72 -11.03 4.96
CA SER A 179 13.34 -11.45 4.70
C SER A 179 12.28 -10.65 5.44
N PHE A 180 12.64 -9.89 6.48
CA PHE A 180 11.67 -9.03 7.17
C PHE A 180 12.35 -7.92 7.98
N ASP A 181 11.56 -6.91 8.28
CA ASP A 181 11.84 -5.85 9.24
C ASP A 181 10.67 -5.76 10.22
N PHE A 182 10.97 -5.76 11.52
CA PHE A 182 9.96 -5.74 12.57
C PHE A 182 10.27 -4.68 13.62
N GLU A 183 9.48 -3.61 13.59
CA GLU A 183 9.54 -2.53 14.57
C GLU A 183 8.70 -2.90 15.81
N TYR A 184 9.31 -3.61 16.77
CA TYR A 184 8.64 -3.88 18.04
C TYR A 184 8.77 -2.69 19.00
N ASP A 185 7.66 -2.04 19.32
CA ASP A 185 7.62 -0.89 20.21
C ASP A 185 6.33 -0.84 21.07
N GLU A 186 6.22 0.21 21.88
CA GLU A 186 5.08 0.43 22.77
C GLU A 186 3.75 0.51 22.02
N TYR A 187 3.72 0.89 20.73
CA TYR A 187 2.47 0.93 19.96
C TYR A 187 1.80 -0.45 19.87
N LEU A 188 2.56 -1.55 19.95
CA LEU A 188 1.99 -2.89 19.94
C LEU A 188 1.45 -3.33 21.31
N THR A 189 1.90 -2.73 22.42
CA THR A 189 1.77 -3.31 23.77
C THR A 189 1.27 -2.37 24.86
N SER A 190 1.23 -1.05 24.62
CA SER A 190 0.99 -0.03 25.64
C SER A 190 -0.40 -0.09 26.27
N GLU A 191 -1.38 -0.63 25.56
CA GLU A 191 -2.78 -0.65 25.99
C GLU A 191 -3.49 -1.95 25.61
N PRO A 192 -4.59 -2.30 26.33
CA PRO A 192 -5.44 -3.41 25.94
C PRO A 192 -6.04 -3.17 24.55
N ILE A 193 -5.89 -4.15 23.64
CA ILE A 193 -6.42 -4.08 22.28
C ILE A 193 -7.11 -5.37 21.86
N SER A 194 -8.05 -5.27 20.91
CA SER A 194 -8.72 -6.43 20.32
C SER A 194 -7.76 -7.22 19.42
N ASP A 195 -8.16 -8.43 19.02
CA ASP A 195 -7.35 -9.23 18.09
C ASP A 195 -7.25 -8.60 16.69
N ARG A 196 -8.32 -7.96 16.18
CA ARG A 196 -8.28 -7.28 14.87
C ARG A 196 -7.39 -6.04 14.88
N GLU A 197 -7.42 -5.31 15.98
CA GLU A 197 -6.53 -4.17 16.16
C GLU A 197 -5.07 -4.63 16.30
N MET A 198 -4.80 -5.65 17.12
CA MET A 198 -3.47 -6.25 17.25
C MET A 198 -2.89 -6.66 15.88
N LEU A 199 -3.69 -7.31 15.02
CA LEU A 199 -3.29 -7.64 13.66
C LEU A 199 -3.01 -6.38 12.81
N SER A 200 -3.88 -5.37 12.90
CA SER A 200 -3.70 -4.12 12.16
C SER A 200 -2.41 -3.39 12.56
N ARG A 201 -2.12 -3.32 13.87
CA ARG A 201 -0.86 -2.77 14.38
C ARG A 201 0.33 -3.61 13.93
N LEU A 202 0.24 -4.94 14.00
CA LEU A 202 1.27 -5.84 13.49
C LEU A 202 1.58 -5.58 12.01
N TYR A 203 0.57 -5.48 11.15
CA TYR A 203 0.74 -5.24 9.71
C TYR A 203 1.42 -3.90 9.39
N THR A 204 1.32 -2.92 10.28
CA THR A 204 2.04 -1.64 10.15
C THR A 204 3.49 -1.71 10.62
N LYS A 205 3.80 -2.64 11.54
CA LYS A 205 5.10 -2.79 12.18
C LYS A 205 5.97 -3.91 11.62
N LEU A 206 5.35 -4.89 10.96
CA LEU A 206 6.03 -6.01 10.31
C LEU A 206 6.00 -5.83 8.80
N ARG A 207 7.17 -5.55 8.23
CA ARG A 207 7.39 -5.53 6.78
C ARG A 207 8.16 -6.77 6.36
N MET A 208 7.51 -7.63 5.58
CA MET A 208 8.08 -8.85 5.03
C MET A 208 8.52 -8.63 3.59
N TYR A 209 9.60 -9.27 3.18
CA TYR A 209 10.20 -9.17 1.86
C TYR A 209 10.24 -10.54 1.19
N PHE A 210 9.80 -10.60 -0.07
CA PHE A 210 9.74 -11.84 -0.85
C PHE A 210 10.46 -11.68 -2.20
N GLY A 211 10.74 -12.83 -2.81
CA GLY A 211 11.48 -12.89 -4.07
C GLY A 211 12.91 -12.38 -3.92
N LEU A 212 13.57 -12.78 -2.84
CA LEU A 212 14.95 -12.40 -2.54
C LEU A 212 15.86 -13.00 -3.61
N SER A 213 16.40 -12.14 -4.48
CA SER A 213 17.34 -12.56 -5.50
C SER A 213 18.69 -11.90 -5.24
N THR A 214 19.74 -12.70 -5.10
CA THR A 214 21.12 -12.23 -5.21
C THR A 214 21.32 -11.74 -6.63
N TYR A 215 21.40 -10.43 -6.82
CA TYR A 215 21.55 -9.87 -8.14
C TYR A 215 22.99 -10.04 -8.64
N VAL A 216 23.11 -10.33 -9.94
CA VAL A 216 24.35 -10.21 -10.70
C VAL A 216 23.99 -9.38 -11.95
N GLU A 217 24.60 -8.19 -12.09
CA GLU A 217 24.64 -7.27 -13.26
C GLU A 217 23.57 -6.19 -13.49
N ASP A 218 23.87 -4.92 -13.13
CA ASP A 218 23.14 -3.77 -13.68
C ASP A 218 23.87 -3.32 -14.97
N ARG A 219 23.20 -3.39 -16.11
CA ARG A 219 23.77 -2.97 -17.41
C ARG A 219 23.18 -1.62 -17.79
N TYR A 220 24.03 -0.61 -17.99
CA TYR A 220 23.59 0.72 -18.44
C TYR A 220 23.99 0.93 -19.91
N THR A 221 22.99 1.12 -20.76
CA THR A 221 23.16 1.67 -22.11
C THR A 221 23.19 3.19 -22.05
N ASP A 222 24.32 3.80 -22.39
CA ASP A 222 24.36 5.22 -22.72
C ASP A 222 23.92 5.37 -24.18
N TYR A 223 23.00 6.32 -24.45
CA TYR A 223 22.47 6.58 -25.79
C TYR A 223 23.53 7.09 -26.79
N PHE A 224 24.76 7.31 -26.34
CA PHE A 224 25.87 7.84 -27.13
C PHE A 224 27.12 6.96 -26.98
N ASP A 225 27.31 6.04 -27.93
CA ASP A 225 28.57 5.37 -28.29
C ASP A 225 29.34 4.58 -27.19
N GLY A 226 28.69 4.12 -26.12
CA GLY A 226 29.33 3.21 -25.18
C GLY A 226 28.36 2.44 -24.28
N PHE A 227 28.67 1.16 -24.05
CA PHE A 227 28.02 0.35 -23.01
C PHE A 227 28.84 0.46 -21.72
N SER A 228 28.17 0.76 -20.62
CA SER A 228 28.75 0.69 -19.29
C SER A 228 28.18 -0.55 -18.59
N LEU A 229 28.99 -1.60 -18.52
CA LEU A 229 28.66 -2.79 -17.72
C LEU A 229 28.99 -2.46 -16.26
N ILE A 230 27.99 -2.40 -15.38
CA ILE A 230 28.20 -2.29 -13.93
C ILE A 230 27.80 -3.62 -13.29
N THR A 231 28.76 -4.52 -13.17
CA THR A 231 28.63 -5.76 -12.40
C THR A 231 28.64 -5.43 -10.89
N ASN A 232 27.50 -5.00 -10.34
CA ASN A 232 27.33 -4.97 -8.89
C ASN A 232 27.10 -6.40 -8.39
N LYS A 233 28.10 -6.92 -7.67
CA LYS A 233 28.01 -8.21 -6.98
C LYS A 233 27.23 -8.03 -5.68
N GLY A 234 26.16 -8.81 -5.50
CA GLY A 234 25.77 -9.27 -4.16
C GLY A 234 24.79 -8.43 -3.36
N GLU A 235 24.04 -7.50 -3.96
CA GLU A 235 22.88 -6.92 -3.28
C GLU A 235 21.66 -7.81 -3.51
N THR A 236 21.09 -8.34 -2.42
CA THR A 236 19.80 -9.02 -2.43
C THR A 236 18.73 -7.99 -2.79
N LYS A 237 18.21 -8.03 -4.02
CA LYS A 237 17.07 -7.17 -4.39
C LYS A 237 15.81 -7.74 -3.75
N LYS A 238 15.19 -6.93 -2.90
CA LYS A 238 13.85 -7.15 -2.32
C LYS A 238 12.82 -6.79 -3.40
N ARG A 239 12.07 -7.79 -3.90
CA ARG A 239 11.18 -7.59 -5.05
C ARG A 239 9.75 -7.28 -4.65
N PHE A 240 9.23 -8.05 -3.71
CA PHE A 240 7.89 -7.85 -3.17
C PHE A 240 8.00 -7.52 -1.70
N TYR A 241 7.12 -6.65 -1.22
CA TYR A 241 7.00 -6.36 0.20
C TYR A 241 5.56 -6.40 0.65
N SER A 242 5.36 -6.82 1.89
CA SER A 242 4.06 -6.72 2.53
C SER A 242 3.78 -5.27 2.94
N SER A 243 2.52 -4.88 2.80
CA SER A 243 1.99 -3.63 3.33
C SER A 243 0.60 -3.85 3.90
N TYR A 244 0.20 -2.98 4.81
CA TYR A 244 -1.17 -2.96 5.32
C TYR A 244 -2.14 -2.47 4.23
N TYR A 245 -3.27 -3.17 4.04
CA TYR A 245 -4.37 -2.72 3.21
C TYR A 245 -5.72 -3.23 3.75
N GLY A 246 -6.58 -2.32 4.21
CA GLY A 246 -7.98 -2.63 4.55
C GLY A 246 -8.15 -3.80 5.51
N ALA A 247 -7.42 -3.79 6.63
CA ALA A 247 -7.35 -4.85 7.64
C ALA A 247 -6.79 -6.20 7.15
N ARG A 248 -6.06 -6.20 6.03
CA ARG A 248 -5.36 -7.37 5.48
C ARG A 248 -3.91 -7.01 5.16
N LEU A 249 -3.07 -8.03 5.05
CA LEU A 249 -1.74 -7.89 4.46
C LEU A 249 -1.85 -7.95 2.94
N LYS A 250 -1.28 -6.96 2.26
CA LYS A 250 -1.17 -6.88 0.82
C LYS A 250 0.27 -7.14 0.40
N VAL A 251 0.47 -8.07 -0.53
CA VAL A 251 1.73 -8.23 -1.26
C VAL A 251 1.49 -7.76 -2.69
N THR A 252 2.14 -6.66 -3.07
CA THR A 252 2.00 -6.07 -4.42
C THR A 252 2.97 -6.77 -5.38
N LEU A 253 2.44 -7.36 -6.45
CA LEU A 253 3.21 -8.02 -7.52
C LEU A 253 3.29 -7.11 -8.76
N TYR A 254 4.21 -7.41 -9.70
CA TYR A 254 4.52 -6.53 -10.85
C TYR A 254 3.37 -6.32 -11.86
N ASP A 255 2.47 -7.30 -12.02
CA ASP A 255 1.40 -7.28 -13.04
C ASP A 255 0.00 -7.08 -12.43
N GLU A 256 -0.13 -6.14 -11.49
CA GLU A 256 -1.39 -5.73 -10.84
C GLU A 256 -2.13 -6.79 -9.99
N LYS A 257 -1.73 -8.05 -10.03
CA LYS A 257 -2.23 -9.11 -9.13
C LYS A 257 -1.66 -8.91 -7.72
N SER A 258 -2.32 -8.11 -6.89
CA SER A 258 -2.00 -8.07 -5.46
C SER A 258 -2.55 -9.32 -4.77
N LYS A 259 -1.76 -9.95 -3.90
CA LYS A 259 -2.27 -10.98 -2.99
C LYS A 259 -2.67 -10.34 -1.67
N PHE A 260 -3.79 -10.80 -1.11
CA PHE A 260 -4.33 -10.32 0.16
C PHE A 260 -4.46 -11.47 1.14
N TYR A 261 -4.01 -11.26 2.37
CA TYR A 261 -4.06 -12.25 3.44
C TYR A 261 -4.78 -11.68 4.65
N ASP A 262 -5.78 -12.41 5.13
CA ASP A 262 -6.44 -12.13 6.41
C ASP A 262 -5.91 -13.14 7.44
N LEU A 263 -5.13 -12.66 8.41
CA LEU A 263 -4.53 -13.52 9.44
C LEU A 263 -5.43 -13.65 10.68
N TYR A 264 -6.70 -13.27 10.59
CA TYR A 264 -7.64 -13.40 11.69
C TYR A 264 -8.09 -14.86 11.87
N ASP A 265 -7.23 -15.60 12.56
CA ASP A 265 -7.48 -16.94 13.06
C ASP A 265 -7.33 -16.95 14.59
N LYS A 266 -8.19 -17.71 15.28
CA LYS A 266 -8.26 -17.71 16.75
C LYS A 266 -6.98 -18.27 17.39
N GLU A 267 -6.44 -19.35 16.83
CA GLU A 267 -5.23 -19.98 17.36
C GLU A 267 -4.01 -19.10 17.10
N PHE A 268 -3.92 -18.52 15.89
CA PHE A 268 -2.89 -17.57 15.53
C PHE A 268 -2.92 -16.31 16.41
N CYS A 269 -4.09 -15.70 16.62
CA CYS A 269 -4.23 -14.50 17.45
C CYS A 269 -3.87 -14.80 18.91
N SER A 270 -4.30 -15.95 19.45
CA SER A 270 -3.93 -16.35 20.81
C SER A 270 -2.42 -16.51 20.97
N TRP A 271 -1.76 -17.17 20.01
CA TRP A 271 -0.31 -17.34 20.00
C TRP A 271 0.41 -15.98 19.90
N LEU A 272 -0.04 -15.11 18.99
CA LEU A 272 0.58 -13.81 18.76
C LEU A 272 0.47 -12.92 20.01
N ARG A 273 -0.70 -12.94 20.65
CA ARG A 273 -0.96 -12.20 21.88
C ARG A 273 -0.04 -12.62 23.01
N GLU A 274 0.15 -13.93 23.19
CA GLU A 274 1.10 -14.46 24.17
C GLU A 274 2.53 -14.04 23.84
N LYS A 275 2.94 -14.12 22.57
CA LYS A 275 4.30 -13.75 22.14
C LYS A 275 4.62 -12.28 22.28
N LEU A 276 3.66 -11.41 21.96
CA LEU A 276 3.81 -9.96 22.08
C LEU A 276 3.47 -9.44 23.48
N ASN A 277 2.96 -10.29 24.38
CA ASN A 277 2.48 -9.91 25.71
C ASN A 277 1.45 -8.76 25.69
N VAL A 278 0.46 -8.85 24.81
CA VAL A 278 -0.52 -7.79 24.58
C VAL A 278 -1.78 -8.02 25.42
N PRO A 279 -2.19 -7.09 26.30
CA PRO A 279 -3.43 -7.22 27.04
C PRO A 279 -4.65 -7.20 26.12
N TYR A 280 -5.66 -8.01 26.45
CA TYR A 280 -6.89 -8.13 25.65
C TYR A 280 -7.94 -7.11 26.09
N ARG A 281 -8.65 -6.52 25.12
CA ARG A 281 -9.97 -5.92 25.32
C ARG A 281 -10.93 -6.38 24.23
N GLU A 282 -12.22 -6.24 24.54
CA GLU A 282 -13.28 -6.40 23.55
C GLU A 282 -13.18 -5.34 22.42
N PRO A 283 -13.63 -5.66 21.19
CA PRO A 283 -13.68 -4.72 20.06
C PRO A 283 -14.45 -3.43 20.39
N LEU A 284 -14.00 -2.29 19.86
CA LEU A 284 -14.64 -0.99 20.13
C LEU A 284 -16.08 -0.97 19.63
N THR A 285 -16.95 -0.38 20.42
CA THR A 285 -18.31 -0.04 20.00
C THR A 285 -18.32 1.11 19.00
N ASP A 286 -19.36 1.20 18.19
CA ASP A 286 -19.52 2.29 17.22
C ASP A 286 -19.45 3.67 17.92
N ASN A 287 -19.99 3.80 19.14
CA ASN A 287 -19.97 5.04 19.91
C ASN A 287 -18.57 5.43 20.42
N GLU A 288 -17.76 4.47 20.86
CA GLU A 288 -16.38 4.73 21.28
C GLU A 288 -15.57 5.23 20.10
N VAL A 289 -15.64 4.54 18.95
CA VAL A 289 -14.93 4.97 17.73
C VAL A 289 -15.38 6.35 17.27
N ILE A 290 -16.67 6.66 17.31
CA ILE A 290 -17.16 8.01 16.96
C ILE A 290 -16.57 9.07 17.89
N LYS A 291 -16.53 8.82 19.20
CA LYS A 291 -15.96 9.76 20.18
C LYS A 291 -14.46 9.97 19.94
N ASP A 292 -13.71 8.88 19.82
CA ASP A 292 -12.25 8.93 19.63
C ASP A 292 -11.90 9.60 18.30
N SER A 293 -12.65 9.29 17.24
CA SER A 293 -12.47 9.93 15.92
C SER A 293 -12.78 11.41 15.96
N LEU A 294 -13.83 11.85 16.67
CA LEU A 294 -14.16 13.27 16.81
C LEU A 294 -13.10 14.01 17.64
N LEU A 295 -12.53 13.37 18.65
CA LEU A 295 -11.45 13.91 19.46
C LEU A 295 -10.13 14.01 18.67
N ASP A 296 -9.75 12.98 17.90
CA ASP A 296 -8.57 13.09 17.02
C ASP A 296 -8.78 14.16 15.94
N PHE A 297 -9.98 14.19 15.36
CA PHE A 297 -10.32 15.20 14.37
C PHE A 297 -10.31 16.62 14.96
N SER A 298 -10.62 16.79 16.25
CA SER A 298 -10.53 18.10 16.91
C SER A 298 -9.10 18.61 17.05
N LYS A 299 -8.11 17.71 17.16
CA LYS A 299 -6.67 18.04 17.22
C LYS A 299 -6.15 18.76 15.98
N ARG A 300 -6.90 18.70 14.86
CA ARG A 300 -6.61 19.48 13.64
C ARG A 300 -6.88 20.97 13.81
N PHE A 301 -7.77 21.34 14.73
CA PHE A 301 -8.09 22.73 15.06
C PHE A 301 -7.33 23.21 16.29
N ILE A 302 -7.30 22.38 17.34
CA ILE A 302 -6.75 22.70 18.65
C ILE A 302 -5.93 21.50 19.13
N LYS A 303 -4.60 21.62 19.10
CA LYS A 303 -3.69 20.52 19.45
C LYS A 303 -3.76 20.14 20.93
N ASP A 304 -3.95 21.12 21.81
CA ASP A 304 -4.04 20.89 23.25
C ASP A 304 -5.44 20.45 23.63
N GLU A 305 -5.55 19.24 24.17
CA GLU A 305 -6.84 18.64 24.51
C GLU A 305 -7.57 19.40 25.64
N LYS A 306 -6.83 19.95 26.61
CA LYS A 306 -7.43 20.72 27.72
C LYS A 306 -8.01 22.03 27.22
N GLU A 307 -7.31 22.71 26.32
CA GLU A 307 -7.79 23.90 25.62
C GLU A 307 -9.01 23.57 24.77
N PHE A 308 -9.02 22.43 24.07
CA PHE A 308 -10.21 22.01 23.33
C PHE A 308 -11.44 21.82 24.23
N TYR A 309 -11.28 21.13 25.37
CA TYR A 309 -12.37 20.91 26.31
C TYR A 309 -12.83 22.20 27.01
N SER A 310 -11.98 23.21 27.19
CA SER A 310 -12.43 24.50 27.73
C SER A 310 -13.46 25.17 26.81
N PHE A 311 -13.29 25.06 25.48
CA PHE A 311 -14.30 25.55 24.53
C PHE A 311 -15.63 24.82 24.64
N ILE A 312 -15.63 23.52 24.93
CA ILE A 312 -16.86 22.75 25.17
C ILE A 312 -17.52 23.22 26.47
N ASN A 313 -16.75 23.36 27.54
CA ASN A 313 -17.24 23.71 28.87
C ASN A 313 -17.81 25.12 28.94
N ASP A 314 -17.19 26.08 28.25
CA ASP A 314 -17.61 27.48 28.26
C ASP A 314 -18.79 27.74 27.32
N ALA A 315 -19.10 26.80 26.42
CA ALA A 315 -20.16 26.95 25.44
C ALA A 315 -21.54 26.57 26.01
N LYS A 316 -22.51 27.48 25.82
CA LYS A 316 -23.90 27.26 26.26
C LYS A 316 -24.62 26.19 25.44
N ASP A 317 -24.25 26.07 24.18
CA ASP A 317 -24.80 25.15 23.21
C ASP A 317 -23.80 24.92 22.06
N ALA A 318 -24.18 24.04 21.13
CA ALA A 318 -23.36 23.72 19.97
C ALA A 318 -23.06 24.93 19.05
N ALA A 319 -23.96 25.91 18.97
CA ALA A 319 -23.79 27.09 18.14
C ALA A 319 -22.74 28.04 18.75
N ASP A 320 -22.78 28.22 20.07
CA ASP A 320 -21.78 28.96 20.83
C ASP A 320 -20.41 28.30 20.76
N PHE A 321 -20.35 26.97 20.93
CA PHE A 321 -19.13 26.17 20.76
C PHE A 321 -18.49 26.39 19.39
N ARG A 322 -19.27 26.22 18.32
CA ARG A 322 -18.83 26.46 16.94
C ARG A 322 -18.28 27.87 16.76
N LYS A 323 -19.01 28.89 17.26
CA LYS A 323 -18.59 30.29 17.14
C LYS A 323 -17.23 30.51 17.81
N ASN A 324 -17.03 29.94 18.99
CA ASN A 324 -15.79 30.09 19.75
C ASN A 324 -14.61 29.41 19.05
N ILE A 325 -14.77 28.17 18.58
CA ILE A 325 -13.71 27.46 17.83
C ILE A 325 -13.38 28.16 16.52
N VAL A 326 -14.39 28.55 15.72
CA VAL A 326 -14.15 29.23 14.44
C VAL A 326 -13.44 30.57 14.67
N SER A 327 -13.81 31.31 15.72
CA SER A 327 -13.09 32.53 16.09
C SER A 327 -11.65 32.25 16.49
N TYR A 328 -11.37 31.15 17.18
CA TYR A 328 -10.03 30.75 17.58
C TYR A 328 -9.17 30.40 16.35
N ILE A 329 -9.66 29.53 15.47
CA ILE A 329 -8.98 29.13 14.23
C ILE A 329 -8.65 30.36 13.37
N LYS A 330 -9.60 31.29 13.23
CA LYS A 330 -9.39 32.54 12.47
C LYS A 330 -8.29 33.43 13.07
N LYS A 331 -8.20 33.50 14.41
CA LYS A 331 -7.15 34.29 15.09
C LYS A 331 -5.75 33.72 14.90
N LEU A 332 -5.62 32.39 14.80
CA LEU A 332 -4.33 31.72 14.60
C LEU A 332 -3.77 31.87 13.18
N GLY A 333 -4.55 32.39 12.23
CA GLY A 333 -4.10 32.51 10.83
C GLY A 333 -3.89 31.15 10.14
N ASN A 334 -4.30 30.05 10.76
CA ASN A 334 -4.18 28.68 10.24
C ASN A 334 -5.16 28.38 9.08
N TYR A 335 -5.69 29.40 8.42
CA TYR A 335 -6.42 29.28 7.17
C TYR A 335 -5.43 29.08 6.02
N THR A 336 -4.79 27.92 5.96
CA THR A 336 -4.14 27.49 4.73
C THR A 336 -5.16 26.65 3.99
N GLY A 337 -5.56 27.12 2.80
CA GLY A 337 -6.41 26.42 1.83
C GLY A 337 -5.75 25.16 1.27
N HIS A 338 -5.22 24.32 2.16
CA HIS A 338 -4.75 22.99 1.86
C HIS A 338 -5.93 22.06 2.04
N MET A 339 -6.33 21.44 0.92
CA MET A 339 -7.17 20.26 0.83
C MET A 339 -6.52 19.12 1.63
N GLY A 340 -6.57 19.19 2.96
CA GLY A 340 -6.03 18.20 3.86
C GLY A 340 -7.09 17.13 4.12
N GLY A 341 -6.99 16.03 3.39
CA GLY A 341 -7.69 14.79 3.69
C GLY A 341 -6.77 13.85 4.46
N GLY A 342 -7.31 13.08 5.39
CA GLY A 342 -6.54 12.06 6.11
C GLY A 342 -7.37 10.81 6.36
N SER A 343 -6.65 9.75 6.73
CA SER A 343 -7.22 8.53 7.29
C SER A 343 -6.61 8.29 8.66
N ALA A 344 -7.44 7.95 9.65
CA ALA A 344 -6.99 7.61 11.00
C ALA A 344 -6.72 6.09 11.12
N PRO A 345 -6.14 5.61 12.25
CA PRO A 345 -5.92 4.19 12.50
C PRO A 345 -7.20 3.38 12.26
N LEU A 346 -7.00 2.18 11.73
CA LEU A 346 -8.04 1.31 11.21
C LEU A 346 -8.30 0.17 12.21
N ASP A 347 -8.37 0.55 13.49
CA ASP A 347 -8.57 -0.37 14.60
C ASP A 347 -9.91 -1.07 14.41
N ASP A 348 -10.00 -2.35 14.79
CA ASP A 348 -11.24 -3.12 14.67
C ASP A 348 -11.90 -3.06 13.26
N CYS A 349 -11.07 -2.96 12.21
CA CYS A 349 -11.50 -2.85 10.81
C CYS A 349 -12.39 -1.62 10.51
N TYR A 350 -12.35 -0.59 11.35
CA TYR A 350 -12.94 0.70 11.02
C TYR A 350 -12.11 1.41 9.96
N SER A 351 -12.78 2.26 9.20
CA SER A 351 -12.18 3.16 8.23
C SER A 351 -12.70 4.55 8.44
N ILE A 352 -11.79 5.45 8.76
CA ILE A 352 -12.06 6.86 9.03
C ILE A 352 -11.48 7.69 7.89
N SER A 353 -12.28 8.57 7.33
CA SER A 353 -11.87 9.57 6.35
C SER A 353 -12.41 10.93 6.77
N TYR A 354 -11.59 11.97 6.63
CA TYR A 354 -11.99 13.31 7.03
C TYR A 354 -11.40 14.39 6.15
N GLY A 355 -12.07 15.54 6.10
CA GLY A 355 -11.56 16.82 5.59
C GLY A 355 -11.76 17.89 6.65
N TYR A 356 -10.72 18.66 6.97
CA TYR A 356 -10.73 19.64 8.05
C TYR A 356 -10.68 21.10 7.59
N ASP A 357 -10.72 21.37 6.28
CA ASP A 357 -10.94 22.72 5.76
C ASP A 357 -12.33 23.20 6.19
N LEU A 358 -12.43 24.40 6.77
CA LEU A 358 -13.69 25.00 7.22
C LEU A 358 -14.74 25.12 6.09
N ASN A 359 -14.33 25.16 4.81
CA ASN A 359 -15.24 25.12 3.67
C ASN A 359 -15.62 23.70 3.21
N HIS A 360 -14.84 22.68 3.60
CA HIS A 360 -14.98 21.29 3.17
C HIS A 360 -14.99 20.29 4.34
N LEU A 361 -15.48 20.72 5.51
CA LEU A 361 -15.53 19.89 6.71
C LEU A 361 -16.29 18.59 6.44
N ASN A 362 -15.68 17.46 6.74
CA ASN A 362 -16.35 16.17 6.72
C ASN A 362 -15.65 15.16 7.63
N LEU A 363 -16.44 14.26 8.20
CA LEU A 363 -15.95 13.07 8.88
C LEU A 363 -16.85 11.89 8.49
N GLU A 364 -16.22 10.84 8.01
CA GLU A 364 -16.83 9.60 7.55
C GLU A 364 -16.17 8.43 8.26
N ILE A 365 -16.99 7.63 8.95
CA ILE A 365 -16.58 6.40 9.64
C ILE A 365 -17.39 5.26 9.06
N SER A 366 -16.69 4.20 8.68
CA SER A 366 -17.25 2.97 8.15
C SER A 366 -16.54 1.77 8.77
N GLN A 367 -17.11 0.57 8.70
CA GLN A 367 -16.47 -0.65 9.20
C GLN A 367 -16.68 -1.80 8.20
N LEU A 368 -15.68 -2.67 8.06
CA LEU A 368 -15.72 -3.81 7.14
C LEU A 368 -16.92 -4.73 7.45
N ASN A 369 -17.72 -5.05 6.43
CA ASN A 369 -18.95 -5.84 6.56
C ASN A 369 -18.70 -7.22 7.17
N GLU A 370 -17.60 -7.86 6.75
CA GLU A 370 -17.22 -9.19 7.24
C GLU A 370 -17.04 -9.19 8.76
N TYR A 371 -16.32 -8.22 9.31
CA TYR A 371 -16.08 -8.13 10.73
C TYR A 371 -17.32 -7.67 11.50
N ARG A 372 -18.13 -6.74 10.96
CA ARG A 372 -19.43 -6.39 11.56
C ARG A 372 -20.33 -7.60 11.76
N LYS A 373 -20.40 -8.47 10.76
CA LYS A 373 -21.15 -9.73 10.84
C LYS A 373 -20.60 -10.65 11.94
N GLN A 374 -19.28 -10.73 12.08
CA GLN A 374 -18.65 -11.52 13.16
C GLN A 374 -18.98 -10.97 14.56
N LEU A 375 -19.18 -9.66 14.67
CA LEU A 375 -19.58 -8.97 15.91
C LEU A 375 -21.11 -8.91 16.14
N ASP A 376 -21.90 -9.58 15.29
CA ASP A 376 -23.37 -9.54 15.30
C ASP A 376 -23.93 -8.10 15.26
N ARG A 377 -23.32 -7.25 14.41
CA ARG A 377 -23.73 -5.86 14.19
C ARG A 377 -24.49 -5.68 12.88
N GLU A 378 -25.39 -4.70 12.86
CA GLU A 378 -26.23 -4.36 11.71
C GLU A 378 -25.41 -3.88 10.48
N ILE A 379 -25.89 -4.21 9.28
CA ILE A 379 -25.29 -3.91 7.97
C ILE A 379 -26.36 -3.29 7.05
N ASP A 380 -26.75 -2.05 7.32
CA ASP A 380 -27.92 -1.44 6.65
C ASP A 380 -27.57 -0.44 5.57
N LEU A 381 -26.39 0.17 5.68
CA LEU A 381 -25.97 1.29 4.83
C LEU A 381 -24.65 0.96 4.16
N LYS A 382 -24.69 0.71 2.85
CA LYS A 382 -23.46 0.61 2.03
C LYS A 382 -22.70 1.93 2.09
N SER A 383 -21.43 1.86 2.47
CA SER A 383 -20.54 3.03 2.41
C SER A 383 -20.03 3.27 0.98
N SER A 384 -19.22 4.32 0.78
CA SER A 384 -18.56 4.54 -0.52
C SER A 384 -17.53 3.46 -0.88
N ARG A 385 -17.17 2.59 0.07
CA ARG A 385 -16.39 1.37 -0.16
C ARG A 385 -17.35 0.18 -0.17
N GLU A 386 -17.35 -0.58 -1.26
CA GLU A 386 -18.33 -1.65 -1.52
C GLU A 386 -18.46 -2.68 -0.38
N ASP A 387 -17.36 -2.98 0.31
CA ASP A 387 -17.29 -3.97 1.39
C ASP A 387 -17.44 -3.40 2.81
N TYR A 388 -17.84 -2.13 2.95
CA TYR A 388 -17.94 -1.46 4.24
C TYR A 388 -19.34 -0.93 4.51
N THR A 389 -19.75 -1.01 5.77
CA THR A 389 -20.98 -0.43 6.30
C THR A 389 -20.69 0.94 6.86
N TYR A 390 -21.58 1.88 6.55
CA TYR A 390 -21.52 3.25 6.99
C TYR A 390 -21.93 3.39 8.47
N ILE A 391 -21.07 3.95 9.33
CA ILE A 391 -21.32 4.09 10.77
C ILE A 391 -21.66 5.52 11.15
N PHE A 392 -20.92 6.50 10.62
CA PHE A 392 -21.08 7.89 11.01
C PHE A 392 -20.68 8.87 9.90
N LYS A 393 -21.57 9.81 9.55
CA LYS A 393 -21.37 10.84 8.50
C LYS A 393 -21.73 12.16 9.09
N VAL A 394 -20.85 13.12 8.87
CA VAL A 394 -21.18 14.50 9.13
C VAL A 394 -20.40 15.38 8.17
N LYS A 395 -21.02 16.47 7.73
CA LYS A 395 -20.42 17.42 6.78
C LYS A 395 -20.72 18.86 7.18
N GLY A 396 -19.86 19.77 6.75
CA GLY A 396 -20.01 21.19 6.95
C GLY A 396 -20.11 21.57 8.43
N VAL A 397 -21.06 22.44 8.73
CA VAL A 397 -21.20 23.05 10.05
C VAL A 397 -21.69 22.07 11.13
N GLU A 398 -22.38 21.01 10.72
CA GLU A 398 -22.91 19.97 11.61
C GLU A 398 -21.78 19.23 12.35
N VAL A 399 -20.55 19.27 11.84
CA VAL A 399 -19.40 18.64 12.46
C VAL A 399 -19.18 19.15 13.88
N PHE A 400 -19.30 20.46 14.09
CA PHE A 400 -19.16 21.06 15.42
C PHE A 400 -20.33 20.68 16.35
N GLU A 401 -21.54 20.53 15.81
CA GLU A 401 -22.69 20.09 16.58
C GLU A 401 -22.53 18.65 17.06
N LYS A 402 -22.02 17.77 16.20
CA LYS A 402 -21.71 16.39 16.58
C LYS A 402 -20.57 16.32 17.58
N MET A 403 -19.48 17.07 17.38
CA MET A 403 -18.40 17.16 18.36
C MET A 403 -18.94 17.57 19.73
N TYR A 404 -19.68 18.67 19.80
CA TYR A 404 -20.26 19.15 21.05
C TYR A 404 -21.14 18.09 21.69
N LYS A 405 -22.05 17.46 20.92
CA LYS A 405 -22.95 16.42 21.43
C LYS A 405 -22.22 15.19 21.96
N TYR A 406 -21.24 14.66 21.23
CA TYR A 406 -20.55 13.40 21.61
C TYR A 406 -19.51 13.60 22.71
N LEU A 407 -18.85 14.76 22.73
CA LEU A 407 -17.72 15.02 23.63
C LEU A 407 -18.13 15.77 24.90
N SER A 408 -19.28 16.47 24.92
CA SER A 408 -19.82 17.07 26.16
C SER A 408 -20.23 16.02 27.21
N GLY A 409 -20.61 14.81 26.77
CA GLY A 409 -21.01 13.72 27.67
C GLY A 409 -19.90 13.19 28.58
N ASN A 410 -18.62 13.40 28.25
CA ASN A 410 -17.48 12.96 29.07
C ASN A 410 -17.36 13.71 30.42
N LEU A 411 -18.09 14.82 30.60
CA LEU A 411 -18.14 15.57 31.84
C LEU A 411 -19.03 14.92 32.91
N TYR A 412 -20.03 14.13 32.51
CA TYR A 412 -20.89 13.45 33.49
C TYR A 412 -20.25 12.14 33.97
N ASP A 413 -19.68 11.31 33.09
CA ASP A 413 -19.20 9.97 33.49
C ASP A 413 -17.95 9.98 34.39
N SER A 414 -17.04 10.94 34.22
CA SER A 414 -15.83 11.05 35.05
C SER A 414 -16.14 11.51 36.47
N TYR A 415 -16.99 12.53 36.62
CA TYR A 415 -17.47 13.01 37.92
C TYR A 415 -18.37 11.98 38.60
N THR A 416 -19.27 11.31 37.87
CA THR A 416 -20.19 10.33 38.45
C THR A 416 -19.45 9.05 38.90
N LYS A 417 -18.42 8.58 38.16
CA LYS A 417 -17.58 7.46 38.62
C LYS A 417 -16.76 7.81 39.85
N LEU A 418 -16.20 9.03 39.91
CA LEU A 418 -15.47 9.50 41.09
C LEU A 418 -16.40 9.64 42.31
N ASP A 419 -17.61 10.16 42.13
CA ASP A 419 -18.60 10.33 43.19
C ASP A 419 -19.19 8.99 43.66
N LEU A 420 -19.43 8.02 42.76
CA LEU A 420 -19.83 6.66 43.16
C LEU A 420 -18.71 5.95 43.93
N PHE A 421 -17.46 6.10 43.49
CA PHE A 421 -16.29 5.51 44.16
C PHE A 421 -16.08 6.14 45.55
N LYS A 422 -16.16 7.47 45.66
CA LYS A 422 -16.13 8.21 46.93
C LYS A 422 -17.27 7.80 47.86
N SER A 423 -18.49 7.67 47.34
CA SER A 423 -19.65 7.19 48.10
C SER A 423 -19.49 5.74 48.57
N THR A 424 -18.85 4.89 47.77
CA THR A 424 -18.64 3.48 48.12
C THR A 424 -17.55 3.35 49.19
N LEU A 425 -16.46 4.12 49.10
CA LEU A 425 -15.39 4.14 50.10
C LEU A 425 -15.82 4.75 51.43
N ASN A 426 -16.57 5.86 51.42
CA ASN A 426 -17.10 6.48 52.65
C ASN A 426 -18.12 5.59 53.38
N ASN A 427 -18.73 4.62 52.68
CA ASN A 427 -19.62 3.64 53.30
C ASN A 427 -18.86 2.41 53.88
N VAL A 428 -17.58 2.25 53.55
CA VAL A 428 -16.76 1.08 53.93
C VAL A 428 -15.78 1.40 55.06
N ASP A 429 -15.39 2.67 55.26
CA ASP A 429 -14.51 3.06 56.37
C ASP A 429 -14.87 4.44 56.94
N GLU A 430 -14.98 4.57 58.27
CA GLU A 430 -15.31 5.83 58.97
C GLU A 430 -14.15 6.85 58.96
N THR A 431 -13.06 6.56 58.24
CA THR A 431 -11.90 7.43 58.13
C THR A 431 -11.84 8.06 56.73
N GLY A 432 -12.11 9.36 56.65
CA GLY A 432 -12.11 10.10 55.39
C GLY A 432 -10.72 10.18 54.76
N TYR A 433 -10.57 9.62 53.55
CA TYR A 433 -9.37 9.76 52.73
C TYR A 433 -9.28 11.14 52.09
N SER A 434 -8.06 11.68 51.90
CA SER A 434 -7.85 12.93 51.17
C SER A 434 -7.91 12.73 49.65
N ASP A 435 -8.21 13.79 48.89
CA ASP A 435 -8.29 13.74 47.43
C ASP A 435 -6.96 13.30 46.78
N GLU A 436 -5.82 13.58 47.40
CA GLU A 436 -4.50 13.12 46.95
C GLU A 436 -4.33 11.59 47.11
N GLN A 437 -4.81 11.01 48.21
CA GLN A 437 -4.74 9.57 48.44
C GLN A 437 -5.62 8.80 47.45
N LEU A 438 -6.82 9.32 47.16
CA LEU A 438 -7.72 8.73 46.17
C LEU A 438 -7.16 8.82 44.76
N ASN A 439 -6.52 9.94 44.41
CA ASN A 439 -5.85 10.12 43.12
C ASN A 439 -4.65 9.18 42.94
N CYS A 440 -3.87 8.89 43.98
CA CYS A 440 -2.79 7.90 43.92
C CYS A 440 -3.34 6.49 43.63
N PHE A 441 -4.46 6.11 44.26
CA PHE A 441 -5.10 4.81 44.06
C PHE A 441 -5.64 4.62 42.64
N MET A 442 -6.31 5.65 42.10
CA MET A 442 -6.90 5.62 40.76
C MET A 442 -5.85 5.62 39.63
N ASN A 443 -4.68 6.21 39.89
CA ASN A 443 -3.58 6.29 38.92
C ASN A 443 -2.56 5.15 39.06
N GLY A 444 -2.89 4.08 39.80
CA GLY A 444 -2.04 2.88 39.93
C GLY A 444 -0.68 3.14 40.60
N SER A 445 -0.48 4.30 41.22
CA SER A 445 0.75 4.64 41.93
C SER A 445 0.64 4.10 43.35
N LEU A 446 1.08 2.85 43.54
CA LEU A 446 1.23 2.25 44.87
C LEU A 446 2.23 3.05 45.71
N PHE A 447 1.88 3.27 46.98
CA PHE A 447 2.85 3.57 48.03
C PHE A 447 3.76 2.37 48.31
#